data_AF-A6T2X2-F1
#
_entry.id   AF-A6T2X2-F1
#
_cell.length_a   1.000
_cell.length_b   1.000
_cell.length_c   1.000
_cell.angle_alpha   90.00
_cell.angle_beta   90.00
_cell.angle_gamma   90.00
#
_symmetry.space_group_name_H-M   'P 1'
#
loop_
_entity.id
_entity.type
_entity.pdbx_description
1 polymer ?
#
loop_
_entity_poly.entity_id
_entity_poly.type
_entity_poly.pdbx_seq_one_letter_code
_entity_poly.pdbx_strand_id
1 'polypeptide(L)'
;MTTTETTPNPIQSARTLLKELQEKFAVFGDFLPLAIGIDKQLIAQIPDVSRKSLRTALGIHTNSLRYLKGMEKATVRFNLDGSNADEVTDVHRTHATTTLKERFKKNAEQRKAQRQAEETQRKAAAKQREAEEAERLRAEKLTQLAEKFSRKN
;
A
#
# COMPACT_ATOMS: atom_id res chain seq x y z
N MET A 1 24.26 -26.14 4.67
CA MET A 1 23.93 -24.71 4.83
C MET A 1 23.49 -24.18 3.47
N THR A 2 22.22 -24.33 3.12
CA THR A 2 21.66 -23.82 1.86
C THR A 2 21.17 -22.40 2.09
N THR A 3 22.00 -21.42 1.75
CA THR A 3 21.62 -20.01 1.78
C THR A 3 20.74 -19.73 0.56
N THR A 4 19.47 -19.42 0.79
CA THR A 4 18.54 -18.95 -0.22
C THR A 4 18.85 -17.49 -0.55
N GLU A 5 19.67 -17.26 -1.58
CA GLU A 5 19.81 -15.93 -2.18
C GLU A 5 18.49 -15.54 -2.86
N THR A 6 17.66 -14.83 -2.11
CA THR A 6 16.45 -14.19 -2.64
C THR A 6 16.88 -13.07 -3.56
N THR A 7 16.77 -13.26 -4.87
CA THR A 7 16.94 -12.19 -5.86
C THR A 7 15.95 -11.06 -5.51
N PRO A 8 16.42 -9.87 -5.09
CA PRO A 8 15.53 -8.85 -4.59
C PRO A 8 14.64 -8.37 -5.72
N ASN A 9 13.32 -8.42 -5.50
CA ASN A 9 12.35 -7.89 -6.45
C ASN A 9 12.71 -6.41 -6.74
N PRO A 10 12.79 -5.98 -8.00
CA PRO A 10 13.21 -4.62 -8.36
C PRO A 10 12.41 -3.50 -7.65
N ILE A 11 11.17 -3.79 -7.24
CA ILE A 11 10.35 -2.86 -6.47
C ILE A 11 10.81 -2.80 -4.99
N GLN A 12 11.22 -3.92 -4.43
CA GLN A 12 11.75 -3.98 -3.06
C GLN A 12 13.10 -3.27 -2.97
N SER A 13 14.00 -3.51 -3.92
CA SER A 13 15.29 -2.80 -3.96
C SER A 13 15.10 -1.29 -4.14
N ALA A 14 14.15 -0.84 -4.98
CA ALA A 14 13.81 0.58 -5.09
C ALA A 14 13.29 1.19 -3.77
N ARG A 15 12.54 0.44 -2.95
CA ARG A 15 12.10 0.91 -1.63
C ARG A 15 13.22 0.96 -0.61
N THR A 16 14.15 0.01 -0.63
CA THR A 16 15.33 0.04 0.24
C THR A 16 16.20 1.24 -0.09
N LEU A 17 16.49 1.46 -1.37
CA LEU A 17 17.21 2.64 -1.85
C LEU A 17 16.51 3.94 -1.45
N LEU A 18 15.18 4.00 -1.57
CA LEU A 18 14.42 5.17 -1.11
C LEU A 18 14.65 5.45 0.38
N LYS A 19 14.65 4.41 1.22
CA LYS A 19 14.84 4.56 2.66
C LYS A 19 16.25 5.07 2.98
N GLU A 20 17.28 4.54 2.32
CA GLU A 20 18.66 5.03 2.46
C GLU A 20 18.78 6.50 2.05
N LEU A 21 18.11 6.90 0.96
CA LEU A 21 18.07 8.30 0.53
C LEU A 21 17.36 9.20 1.55
N GLN A 22 16.30 8.72 2.20
CA GLN A 22 15.59 9.46 3.24
C GLN A 22 16.42 9.65 4.51
N GLU A 23 17.26 8.67 4.85
CA GLU A 23 18.17 8.76 5.99
C GLU A 23 19.36 9.67 5.71
N LYS A 24 19.86 9.68 4.46
CA LYS A 24 21.01 10.51 4.06
C LYS A 24 20.65 11.97 3.77
N PHE A 25 19.47 12.23 3.22
CA PHE A 25 19.06 13.55 2.77
C PHE A 25 17.78 14.01 3.47
N ALA A 26 17.88 15.07 4.28
CA ALA A 26 16.75 15.65 5.01
C ALA A 26 15.57 16.02 4.09
N VAL A 27 15.87 16.50 2.87
CA VAL A 27 14.86 16.85 1.86
C VAL A 27 13.95 15.67 1.50
N PHE A 28 14.50 14.45 1.45
CA PHE A 28 13.72 13.24 1.23
C PHE A 28 13.03 12.75 2.51
N GLY A 29 13.69 12.87 3.65
CA GLY A 29 13.14 12.49 4.97
C GLY A 29 11.87 13.27 5.33
N ASP A 30 11.89 14.59 5.05
CA ASP A 30 10.77 15.50 5.32
C ASP A 30 9.77 15.59 4.17
N PHE A 31 10.04 14.91 3.05
CA PHE A 31 9.20 14.91 1.83
C PHE A 31 8.99 16.33 1.29
N LEU A 32 10.07 17.11 1.27
CA LEU A 32 10.06 18.45 0.72
C LEU A 32 9.90 18.40 -0.82
N PRO A 33 9.34 19.45 -1.43
CA PRO A 33 9.19 19.55 -2.88
C PRO A 33 10.55 19.49 -3.57
N LEU A 34 10.76 18.48 -4.42
CA LEU A 34 12.06 18.25 -5.04
C LEU A 34 12.26 19.10 -6.29
N ALA A 35 13.51 19.52 -6.52
CA ALA A 35 13.95 20.18 -7.75
C ALA A 35 13.70 19.31 -8.99
N ILE A 36 13.50 19.95 -10.14
CA ILE A 36 13.37 19.25 -11.42
C ILE A 36 14.74 18.68 -11.80
N GLY A 37 14.80 17.38 -12.11
CA GLY A 37 16.07 16.72 -12.45
C GLY A 37 16.93 16.30 -11.25
N ILE A 38 16.31 16.13 -10.07
CA ILE A 38 16.99 15.65 -8.85
C ILE A 38 17.71 14.30 -9.04
N ASP A 39 17.27 13.50 -10.01
CA ASP A 39 17.90 12.24 -10.39
C ASP A 39 19.35 12.43 -10.85
N LYS A 40 19.65 13.52 -11.58
CA LYS A 40 21.00 13.84 -12.02
C LYS A 40 21.91 14.19 -10.84
N GLN A 41 21.40 14.98 -9.89
CA GLN A 41 22.14 15.32 -8.68
C GLN A 41 22.40 14.08 -7.82
N LEU A 42 21.43 13.17 -7.73
CA LEU A 42 21.58 11.91 -7.01
C LEU A 42 22.62 10.98 -7.65
N ILE A 43 22.62 10.86 -8.98
CA ILE A 43 23.62 10.07 -9.70
C ILE A 43 25.02 10.67 -9.54
N ALA A 44 25.14 12.00 -9.50
CA ALA A 44 26.42 12.66 -9.29
C ALA A 44 26.99 12.40 -7.88
N GLN A 45 26.13 12.37 -6.85
CA GLN A 45 26.54 12.11 -5.47
C GLN A 45 26.71 10.61 -5.18
N ILE A 46 25.92 9.75 -5.82
CA ILE A 46 25.89 8.31 -5.60
C ILE A 46 25.93 7.59 -6.95
N PRO A 47 27.11 7.47 -7.58
CA PRO A 47 27.24 6.89 -8.92
C PRO A 47 26.96 5.37 -8.98
N ASP A 48 26.98 4.69 -7.84
CA ASP A 48 26.79 3.23 -7.74
C ASP A 48 25.32 2.79 -7.86
N VAL A 49 24.38 3.73 -7.94
CA VAL A 49 22.95 3.42 -7.98
C VAL A 49 22.46 3.23 -9.43
N SER A 50 21.75 2.13 -9.67
CA SER A 50 21.04 1.89 -10.94
C SER A 50 19.98 2.96 -11.22
N ARG A 51 20.10 3.67 -12.36
CA ARG A 51 19.14 4.70 -12.79
C ARG A 51 17.69 4.19 -12.87
N LYS A 52 17.49 2.91 -13.22
CA LYS A 52 16.16 2.29 -13.30
C LYS A 52 15.52 2.18 -11.92
N SER A 53 16.30 1.70 -10.96
CA SER A 53 15.85 1.58 -9.56
C SER A 53 15.63 2.97 -8.95
N LEU A 54 16.50 3.94 -9.25
CA LEU A 54 16.34 5.33 -8.81
C LEU A 54 15.06 5.96 -9.34
N ARG A 55 14.77 5.81 -10.65
CA ARG A 55 13.52 6.34 -11.24
C ARG A 55 12.29 5.70 -10.61
N THR A 56 12.33 4.41 -10.32
CA THR A 56 11.26 3.70 -9.62
C THR A 56 11.09 4.23 -8.19
N ALA A 57 12.19 4.41 -7.45
CA ALA A 57 12.19 4.95 -6.10
C ALA A 57 11.62 6.37 -6.05
N LEU A 58 12.06 7.25 -6.94
CA LEU A 58 11.54 8.61 -7.10
C LEU A 58 10.06 8.61 -7.49
N GLY A 59 9.65 7.71 -8.37
CA GLY A 59 8.26 7.50 -8.73
C GLY A 59 7.40 7.11 -7.53
N ILE A 60 7.90 6.25 -6.63
CA ILE A 60 7.21 5.89 -5.38
C ILE A 60 7.14 7.10 -4.44
N HIS A 61 8.24 7.84 -4.29
CA HIS A 61 8.33 8.99 -3.40
C HIS A 61 7.37 10.12 -3.80
N THR A 62 7.42 10.55 -5.06
CA THR A 62 6.59 11.63 -5.60
C THR A 62 5.10 11.27 -5.64
N ASN A 63 4.79 9.97 -5.73
CA ASN A 63 3.44 9.46 -5.60
C ASN A 63 3.00 9.22 -4.14
N SER A 64 3.82 9.51 -3.13
CA SER A 64 3.42 9.34 -1.74
C SER A 64 2.40 10.39 -1.32
N LEU A 65 1.43 10.01 -0.48
CA LEU A 65 0.46 10.95 0.11
C LEU A 65 1.14 12.09 0.86
N ARG A 66 2.27 11.79 1.52
CA ARG A 66 3.03 12.79 2.29
C ARG A 66 3.65 13.82 1.36
N TYR A 67 4.25 13.38 0.25
CA TYR A 67 4.82 14.27 -0.76
C TYR A 67 3.76 15.15 -1.41
N LEU A 68 2.63 14.58 -1.84
CA LEU A 68 1.54 15.34 -2.46
C LEU A 68 0.97 16.41 -1.51
N LYS A 69 0.90 16.12 -0.20
CA LYS A 69 0.50 17.10 0.83
C LYS A 69 1.53 18.21 1.03
N GLY A 70 2.82 17.89 0.96
CA GLY A 70 3.89 18.88 0.98
C GLY A 70 3.81 19.80 -0.24
N MET A 71 3.59 19.20 -1.42
CA MET A 71 3.49 19.90 -2.70
C MET A 71 2.30 20.87 -2.79
N GLU A 72 1.18 20.57 -2.11
CA GLU A 72 0.01 21.46 -2.07
C GLU A 72 0.33 22.84 -1.46
N LYS A 73 1.18 22.88 -0.43
CA LYS A 73 1.53 24.10 0.32
C LYS A 73 2.85 24.73 -0.13
N ALA A 74 3.56 24.06 -1.01
CA ALA A 74 4.89 24.43 -1.44
C ALA A 74 4.89 25.67 -2.35
N THR A 75 5.82 26.58 -2.10
CA THR A 75 6.11 27.71 -3.00
C THR A 75 7.42 27.51 -3.75
N VAL A 76 8.40 26.83 -3.14
CA VAL A 76 9.74 26.65 -3.69
C VAL A 76 10.13 25.17 -3.62
N ARG A 77 10.91 24.72 -4.60
CA ARG A 77 11.53 23.39 -4.64
C ARG A 77 12.93 23.44 -4.03
N PHE A 78 13.38 22.31 -3.52
CA PHE A 78 14.68 22.18 -2.88
C PHE A 78 15.58 21.21 -3.66
N ASN A 79 16.84 21.59 -3.79
CA ASN A 79 17.92 20.70 -4.24
C ASN A 79 18.34 19.74 -3.12
N LEU A 80 19.24 18.80 -3.42
CA LEU A 80 19.73 17.83 -2.42
C LEU A 80 20.44 18.45 -1.22
N ASP A 81 21.05 19.62 -1.43
CA ASP A 81 21.77 20.40 -0.43
C ASP A 81 20.84 21.29 0.43
N GLY A 82 19.53 21.33 0.12
CA GLY A 82 18.56 22.20 0.78
C GLY A 82 18.55 23.63 0.25
N SER A 83 19.28 23.93 -0.83
CA SER A 83 19.16 25.22 -1.51
C SER A 83 17.84 25.35 -2.26
N ASN A 84 17.36 26.59 -2.38
CA ASN A 84 16.18 26.91 -3.19
C ASN A 84 16.49 26.66 -4.67
N ALA A 85 15.68 25.85 -5.31
CA ALA A 85 15.69 25.56 -6.72
C ALA A 85 14.57 26.35 -7.41
N ASP A 86 13.79 25.69 -8.26
CA ASP A 86 12.70 26.33 -8.99
C ASP A 86 11.47 26.59 -8.10
N GLU A 87 10.69 27.59 -8.47
CA GLU A 87 9.40 27.85 -7.86
C GLU A 87 8.35 26.81 -8.27
N VAL A 88 7.43 26.52 -7.36
CA VAL A 88 6.30 25.62 -7.60
C VAL A 88 5.15 26.40 -8.21
N THR A 89 4.90 26.17 -9.50
CA THR A 89 3.75 26.76 -10.21
C THR A 89 2.42 26.24 -9.67
N ASP A 90 1.38 27.08 -9.75
CA ASP A 90 0.02 26.80 -9.31
C ASP A 90 -0.58 25.56 -9.99
N VAL A 91 -0.16 25.29 -11.23
CA VAL A 91 -0.55 24.10 -11.99
C VAL A 91 -0.11 22.82 -11.27
N HIS A 92 1.10 22.80 -10.71
CA HIS A 92 1.57 21.62 -9.98
C HIS A 92 0.87 21.46 -8.63
N ARG A 93 0.52 22.57 -7.96
CA ARG A 93 -0.25 22.56 -6.70
C ARG A 93 -1.68 22.03 -6.92
N THR A 94 -2.35 22.54 -7.95
CA THR A 94 -3.71 22.10 -8.33
C THR A 94 -3.73 20.64 -8.79
N HIS A 95 -2.70 20.18 -9.51
CA HIS A 95 -2.57 18.77 -9.86
C HIS A 95 -2.39 17.88 -8.61
N ALA A 96 -1.55 18.30 -7.65
CA ALA A 96 -1.33 17.54 -6.41
C ALA A 96 -2.62 17.41 -5.58
N THR A 97 -3.38 18.50 -5.43
CA THR A 97 -4.66 18.49 -4.70
C THR A 97 -5.72 17.63 -5.39
N THR A 98 -5.81 17.69 -6.71
CA THR A 98 -6.73 16.84 -7.51
C THR A 98 -6.38 15.36 -7.36
N THR A 99 -5.10 15.02 -7.50
CA THR A 99 -4.61 13.64 -7.32
C THR A 99 -4.91 13.11 -5.92
N LEU A 100 -4.74 13.93 -4.88
CA LEU A 100 -5.10 13.56 -3.50
C LEU A 100 -6.60 13.25 -3.40
N LYS A 101 -7.46 14.14 -3.88
CA LYS A 101 -8.92 13.96 -3.83
C LYS A 101 -9.36 12.68 -4.53
N GLU A 102 -8.85 12.41 -5.72
CA GLU A 102 -9.15 11.18 -6.48
C GLU A 102 -8.71 9.93 -5.72
N ARG A 103 -7.52 9.93 -5.12
CA ARG A 103 -7.03 8.80 -4.33
C ARG A 103 -7.85 8.57 -3.07
N PHE A 104 -8.23 9.62 -2.35
CA PHE A 104 -9.09 9.49 -1.18
C PHE A 104 -10.46 8.89 -1.54
N LYS A 105 -11.07 9.34 -2.66
CA LYS A 105 -12.31 8.76 -3.18
C LYS A 105 -12.14 7.27 -3.51
N LYS A 106 -11.13 6.92 -4.31
CA LYS A 106 -10.87 5.53 -4.70
C LYS A 106 -10.59 4.62 -3.51
N ASN A 107 -9.81 5.08 -2.53
CA ASN A 107 -9.51 4.32 -1.33
C ASN A 107 -10.76 4.13 -0.45
N ALA A 108 -11.59 5.16 -0.29
CA ALA A 108 -12.85 5.06 0.44
C ALA A 108 -13.81 4.05 -0.20
N GLU A 109 -13.92 4.04 -1.52
CA GLU A 109 -14.70 3.06 -2.28
C GLU A 109 -14.16 1.64 -2.10
N GLN A 110 -12.83 1.44 -2.26
CA GLN A 110 -12.20 0.13 -2.05
C GLN A 110 -12.39 -0.38 -0.63
N ARG A 111 -12.24 0.46 0.38
CA ARG A 111 -12.44 0.08 1.79
C ARG A 111 -13.91 -0.21 2.10
N LYS A 112 -14.86 0.45 1.43
CA LYS A 112 -16.29 0.13 1.54
C LYS A 112 -16.58 -1.23 0.90
N ALA A 113 -16.05 -1.49 -0.30
CA ALA A 113 -16.21 -2.77 -0.99
C ALA A 113 -15.59 -3.92 -0.20
N GLN A 114 -14.39 -3.74 0.37
CA GLN A 114 -13.74 -4.74 1.22
C GLN A 114 -14.57 -5.05 2.47
N ARG A 115 -15.09 -4.03 3.16
CA ARG A 115 -15.96 -4.25 4.33
C ARG A 115 -17.24 -4.98 3.97
N GLN A 116 -17.85 -4.66 2.84
CA GLN A 116 -19.04 -5.37 2.36
C GLN A 116 -18.73 -6.82 2.00
N ALA A 117 -17.60 -7.09 1.33
CA ALA A 117 -17.16 -8.43 1.01
C ALA A 117 -16.83 -9.25 2.27
N GLU A 118 -16.18 -8.65 3.26
CA GLU A 118 -15.90 -9.30 4.54
C GLU A 118 -17.19 -9.60 5.31
N GLU A 119 -18.15 -8.67 5.31
CA GLU A 119 -19.44 -8.87 5.96
C GLU A 119 -20.28 -9.97 5.29
N THR A 120 -20.31 -10.02 3.94
CA THR A 120 -20.99 -11.10 3.22
C THR A 120 -20.32 -12.44 3.46
N GLN A 121 -18.99 -12.50 3.48
CA GLN A 121 -18.24 -13.71 3.83
C GLN A 121 -18.52 -14.16 5.27
N ARG A 122 -18.53 -13.25 6.24
CA ARG A 122 -18.86 -13.57 7.64
C ARG A 122 -20.29 -14.11 7.77
N LYS A 123 -21.26 -13.48 7.11
CA LYS A 123 -22.67 -13.94 7.11
C LYS A 123 -22.83 -15.30 6.44
N ALA A 124 -22.12 -15.54 5.33
CA ALA A 124 -22.13 -16.83 4.65
C ALA A 124 -21.52 -17.93 5.54
N ALA A 125 -20.38 -17.65 6.18
CA ALA A 125 -19.74 -18.58 7.11
C ALA A 125 -20.62 -18.88 8.34
N ALA A 126 -21.31 -17.87 8.89
CA ALA A 126 -22.25 -18.08 9.99
C ALA A 126 -23.42 -18.99 9.58
N LYS A 127 -24.06 -18.72 8.43
CA LYS A 127 -25.14 -19.57 7.90
C LYS A 127 -24.70 -21.00 7.62
N GLN A 128 -23.48 -21.19 7.12
CA GLN A 128 -22.93 -22.52 6.88
C GLN A 128 -22.76 -23.30 8.19
N ARG A 129 -22.25 -22.65 9.24
CA ARG A 129 -22.11 -23.28 10.57
C ARG A 129 -23.47 -23.64 11.18
N GLU A 130 -24.45 -22.73 11.10
CA GLU A 130 -25.81 -23.00 11.56
C GLU A 130 -26.46 -24.17 10.80
N ALA A 131 -26.25 -24.25 9.48
CA ALA A 131 -26.75 -25.35 8.67
C ALA A 131 -26.09 -26.69 9.04
N GLU A 132 -24.77 -26.71 9.26
CA GLU A 132 -24.04 -27.91 9.67
C GLU A 132 -24.49 -28.39 11.07
N GLU A 133 -24.66 -27.48 12.02
CA GLU A 133 -25.19 -27.81 13.36
C GLU A 133 -26.63 -28.36 13.28
N ALA A 134 -27.48 -27.74 12.46
CA ALA A 134 -28.85 -28.22 12.26
C ALA A 134 -28.89 -29.62 11.61
N GLU A 135 -27.98 -29.90 10.67
CA GLU A 135 -27.85 -31.21 10.05
C GLU A 135 -27.36 -32.27 11.04
N ARG A 136 -26.35 -31.95 11.86
CA ARG A 136 -25.87 -32.85 12.94
C ARG A 136 -26.99 -33.20 13.92
N LEU A 137 -27.73 -32.21 14.40
CA LEU A 137 -28.86 -32.43 15.31
C LEU A 137 -29.98 -33.27 14.66
N ARG A 138 -30.22 -33.10 13.35
CA ARG A 138 -31.18 -33.94 12.60
C ARG A 138 -30.70 -35.38 12.50
N ALA A 139 -29.43 -35.58 12.17
CA ALA A 139 -28.82 -36.91 12.09
C ALA A 139 -28.89 -37.64 13.43
N GLU A 140 -28.55 -36.98 14.53
CA GLU A 140 -28.64 -37.53 15.90
C GLU A 140 -30.07 -37.90 16.30
N LYS A 141 -31.06 -37.08 15.96
CA LYS A 141 -32.47 -37.41 16.24
C LYS A 141 -32.92 -38.64 15.44
N LEU A 142 -32.45 -38.77 14.20
CA LEU A 142 -32.82 -39.87 13.32
C LEU A 142 -32.19 -41.19 13.79
N THR A 143 -30.94 -41.17 14.26
CA THR A 143 -30.31 -42.34 14.88
C THR A 143 -31.01 -42.76 16.18
N GLN A 144 -31.36 -41.81 17.05
CA GLN A 144 -32.12 -42.11 18.28
C GLN A 144 -33.49 -42.75 17.99
N LEU A 145 -34.19 -42.30 16.95
CA LEU A 145 -35.45 -42.90 16.52
C LEU A 145 -35.21 -44.34 16.04
N ALA A 146 -34.20 -44.57 15.19
CA ALA A 146 -33.87 -45.91 14.70
C ALA A 146 -33.55 -46.89 15.84
N GLU A 147 -32.76 -46.48 16.84
CA GLU A 147 -32.45 -47.29 18.02
C GLU A 147 -33.69 -47.63 18.87
N LYS A 148 -34.61 -46.67 19.03
CA LYS A 148 -35.86 -46.90 19.78
C LYS A 148 -36.79 -47.88 19.07
N PHE A 149 -36.86 -47.84 17.74
CA PHE A 149 -37.69 -48.76 16.97
C PHE A 149 -37.07 -50.16 16.86
N SER A 150 -35.73 -50.30 16.88
CA SER A 150 -35.09 -51.62 16.82
C SER A 150 -35.18 -52.41 18.13
N ARG A 151 -35.35 -51.75 19.29
CA ARG A 151 -35.50 -52.40 20.60
C ARG A 151 -36.90 -52.96 20.87
N LYS A 152 -37.89 -52.65 20.03
CA LYS A 152 -39.30 -53.04 20.23
C LYS A 152 -39.74 -54.23 19.37
N ASN A 153 -38.84 -54.78 18.55
CA ASN A 153 -39.04 -56.03 17.80
C ASN A 153 -38.18 -57.16 18.38
#